data_AF-A0A3B8HUU6-F1
#
_entry.id   AF-A0A3B8HUU6-F1
#
_cell.length_a   1.000
_cell.length_b   1.000
_cell.length_c   1.000
_cell.angle_alpha   90.00
_cell.angle_beta   90.00
_cell.angle_gamma   90.00
#
_symmetry.space_group_name_H-M   'P 1'
#
loop_
_entity.id
_entity.type
_entity.pdbx_description
1 polymer ?
#
loop_
_entity_poly.entity_id
_entity_poly.type
_entity_poly.pdbx_seq_one_letter_code
_entity_poly.pdbx_strand_id
1 'polypeptide(L)' 'LIEKMGLKGFRIGDAQVSTKHAGFIVNCGQASAQDVIDLIKHIQHRALNEYNISLEPEVRIIGEE' A
#
# COMPACT_ATOMS: atom_id res chain seq x y z
N LEU A 1 10.06 6.91 -1.25
CA LEU A 1 10.19 5.74 -2.14
C LEU A 1 8.92 5.49 -2.94
N ILE A 2 7.76 5.35 -2.27
CA ILE A 2 6.45 5.08 -2.91
C ILE A 2 6.07 6.10 -4.00
N GLU A 3 6.34 7.39 -3.77
CA GLU A 3 6.12 8.42 -4.78
C GLU A 3 7.02 8.26 -6.01
N LYS A 4 8.28 7.85 -5.84
CA LYS A 4 9.21 7.58 -6.95
C LYS A 4 8.79 6.36 -7.76
N MET A 5 8.09 5.41 -7.15
CA MET A 5 7.48 4.25 -7.82
C MET A 5 6.20 4.62 -8.61
N GLY A 6 5.77 5.89 -8.57
CA GLY A 6 4.57 6.34 -9.27
C GLY A 6 3.27 5.77 -8.71
N LEU A 7 3.26 5.30 -7.45
CA LEU A 7 2.11 4.61 -6.89
C LEU A 7 1.04 5.54 -6.30
N LYS A 8 1.22 6.87 -6.32
CA LYS A 8 0.17 7.81 -5.89
C LYS A 8 -1.10 7.58 -6.72
N GLY A 9 -2.23 7.35 -6.06
CA GLY A 9 -3.50 7.04 -6.71
C GLY A 9 -3.69 5.58 -7.13
N PHE A 10 -2.65 4.74 -7.04
CA PHE A 10 -2.79 3.30 -7.28
C PHE A 10 -3.74 2.67 -6.27
N ARG A 11 -4.59 1.76 -6.74
CA ARG A 11 -5.75 1.26 -5.99
C ARG A 11 -5.93 -0.24 -6.19
N ILE A 12 -6.29 -0.94 -5.12
CA ILE A 12 -6.77 -2.34 -5.11
C ILE A 12 -8.08 -2.35 -4.34
N GLY A 13 -9.15 -2.89 -4.93
CA GLY A 13 -10.50 -2.76 -4.39
C GLY A 13 -10.83 -1.29 -4.12
N ASP A 14 -11.18 -0.97 -2.87
CA ASP A 14 -11.43 0.40 -2.42
C ASP A 14 -10.27 1.01 -1.62
N ALA A 15 -9.15 0.31 -1.45
CA ALA A 15 -7.93 0.83 -0.83
C ALA A 15 -7.02 1.53 -1.87
N GLN A 16 -6.58 2.75 -1.58
CA GLN A 16 -5.77 3.56 -2.51
C GLN A 16 -4.57 4.21 -1.81
N VAL A 17 -3.43 4.29 -2.49
CA VAL A 17 -2.33 5.15 -2.05
C VAL A 17 -2.73 6.62 -2.22
N SER A 18 -2.73 7.37 -1.14
CA SER A 18 -3.14 8.78 -1.13
C SER A 18 -2.39 9.60 -2.18
N THR A 19 -3.14 10.36 -2.97
CA THR A 19 -2.60 11.30 -3.95
C THR A 19 -1.87 12.48 -3.30
N LYS A 20 -2.19 12.79 -2.03
CA LYS A 20 -1.56 13.87 -1.27
C LYS A 20 -0.23 13.43 -0.65
N HIS A 21 -0.19 12.25 -0.04
CA HIS A 21 1.00 11.74 0.65
C HIS A 21 1.16 10.23 0.45
N ALA A 22 2.20 9.82 -0.27
CA ALA A 22 2.35 8.43 -0.73
C ALA A 22 2.57 7.39 0.40
N GLY A 23 2.87 7.82 1.63
CA GLY A 23 2.93 6.94 2.80
C GLY A 23 1.58 6.56 3.41
N PHE A 24 0.47 7.12 2.94
CA PHE A 24 -0.87 6.82 3.45
C PHE A 24 -1.64 5.96 2.46
N ILE A 25 -2.32 4.94 2.99
CA ILE A 25 -3.40 4.25 2.30
C ILE A 25 -4.71 4.85 2.81
N VAL A 26 -5.58 5.23 1.89
CA VAL A 26 -6.91 5.78 2.17
C VAL A 26 -7.97 4.79 1.70
N ASN A 27 -9.06 4.71 2.46
CA ASN A 27 -10.27 4.01 2.05
C ASN A 27 -11.12 4.95 1.18
N CYS A 28 -11.35 4.57 -0.08
CA CYS A 28 -12.16 5.32 -1.05
C CYS A 28 -13.67 5.00 -0.98
N GLY A 29 -14.10 4.20 -0.01
CA GLY A 29 -15.49 3.79 0.18
C GLY A 29 -15.58 2.58 1.11
N GLN A 30 -15.55 1.40 0.51
CA GLN A 30 -15.80 0.11 1.14
C GLN A 30 -14.53 -0.77 1.20
N ALA A 31 -13.35 -0.18 1.41
CA ALA A 31 -12.10 -0.93 1.46
C ALA A 31 -12.16 -1.98 2.58
N SER A 32 -11.97 -3.24 2.19
CA SER A 32 -11.81 -4.34 3.13
C SER A 32 -10.41 -4.35 3.72
N ALA A 33 -10.22 -5.07 4.83
CA ALA A 33 -8.89 -5.30 5.38
C ALA A 33 -7.98 -5.99 4.35
N GLN A 34 -8.53 -6.93 3.57
CA GLN A 34 -7.80 -7.62 2.50
C GLN A 34 -7.30 -6.66 1.43
N ASP A 35 -8.12 -5.69 0.98
CA ASP A 35 -7.71 -4.69 0.00
C ASP A 35 -6.50 -3.88 0.48
N VAL A 36 -6.49 -3.51 1.76
CA VAL A 36 -5.38 -2.76 2.38
C VAL A 36 -4.13 -3.64 2.47
N ILE A 37 -4.27 -4.91 2.90
CA ILE A 37 -3.16 -5.85 3.01
C ILE A 37 -2.55 -6.13 1.63
N ASP A 38 -3.38 -6.35 0.61
CA ASP A 38 -2.92 -6.60 -0.76
C ASP A 38 -2.22 -5.39 -1.36
N LEU A 39 -2.72 -4.18 -1.06
CA LEU A 39 -2.06 -2.95 -1.47
C LEU A 39 -0.69 -2.78 -0.80
N ILE A 40 -0.58 -3.09 0.50
CA ILE A 40 0.72 -3.08 1.22
C ILE A 40 1.69 -4.08 0.57
N LYS A 41 1.25 -5.32 0.34
CA LYS A 41 2.06 -6.37 -0.30
C LYS A 41 2.53 -5.94 -1.69
N HIS A 42 1.65 -5.31 -2.48
CA HIS A 42 2.01 -4.78 -3.80
C HIS A 42 3.11 -3.70 -3.69
N ILE A 43 2.98 -2.74 -2.78
CA ILE A 43 3.97 -1.68 -2.57
C ILE A 43 5.32 -2.27 -2.15
N GLN A 44 5.33 -3.24 -1.24
CA GLN A 44 6.55 -3.93 -0.80
C GLN A 44 7.22 -4.68 -1.96
N HIS A 45 6.44 -5.40 -2.77
CA HIS A 45 6.96 -6.13 -3.91
C HIS A 45 7.57 -5.19 -4.97
N ARG A 46 6.92 -4.04 -5.25
CA ARG A 46 7.47 -3.00 -6.14
C ARG A 46 8.78 -2.43 -5.61
N ALA A 47 8.85 -2.14 -4.31
CA ALA A 47 10.08 -1.61 -3.69
C ALA A 47 11.24 -2.61 -3.75
N LEU A 48 10.95 -3.89 -3.53
CA LEU A 48 11.95 -4.95 -3.63
C LEU A 48 12.42 -5.11 -5.07
N ASN A 49 11.52 -5.18 -6.05
CA ASN A 49 11.90 -5.44 -7.43
C ASN A 49 12.63 -4.26 -8.11
N GLU A 50 12.18 -3.04 -7.87
CA GLU A 50 12.74 -1.86 -8.57
C GLU A 50 13.95 -1.27 -7.86
N TYR A 51 14.00 -1.38 -6.53
CA TYR A 51 15.02 -0.70 -5.72
C TYR A 51 15.83 -1.66 -4.85
N ASN A 52 15.50 -2.96 -4.83
CA ASN A 52 16.09 -3.96 -3.94
C ASN A 52 15.99 -3.53 -2.45
N ILE A 53 14.89 -2.87 -2.09
CA ILE A 53 14.60 -2.41 -0.73
C ILE A 53 13.43 -3.19 -0.16
N SER A 54 13.64 -3.80 1.02
CA SER A 54 12.55 -4.34 1.83
C SER A 54 11.89 -3.21 2.63
N LEU A 55 10.59 -3.01 2.42
CA LEU A 55 9.80 -2.03 3.18
C LEU A 55 9.07 -2.74 4.32
N GLU A 56 9.24 -2.23 5.54
CA GLU A 56 8.47 -2.67 6.70
C GLU A 56 7.31 -1.70 6.97
N PRO A 57 6.07 -2.19 7.15
CA PRO A 57 4.94 -1.34 7.48
C PRO A 57 5.02 -0.89 8.94
N GLU A 58 4.75 0.39 9.21
CA GLU A 58 4.61 0.91 10.58
C GLU A 58 3.30 0.44 11.24
N VAL A 59 2.29 0.16 10.43
CA VAL A 59 0.97 -0.30 10.89
C VAL A 59 1.05 -1.74 11.41
N ARG A 60 0.35 -2.00 12.52
CA ARG A 60 0.17 -3.36 13.04
C ARG A 60 -1.07 -3.98 12.42
N ILE A 61 -0.91 -5.13 11.79
CA ILE A 61 -2.01 -5.94 11.30
C ILE A 61 -2.41 -6.88 12.43
N ILE A 62 -3.68 -6.85 12.82
CA ILE A 62 -4.23 -7.68 13.91
C ILE A 62 -5.44 -8.41 13.33
N GLY A 63 -5.53 -9.70 13.59
CA GLY A 63 -6.59 -10.58 13.05
C GLY A 63 -6.03 -11.95 12.70
N GLU A 64 -6.93 -12.86 12.33
CA GLU A 64 -6.60 -14.16 11.75
C GLU A 64 -6.65 -14.03 10.22
N GLU A 65 -5.96 -14.92 9.50
CA GLU A 65 -6.00 -14.99 8.02
C GLU A 65 -7.35 -15.48 7.50
#